data_AF-B0WST3-F1
#
_entry.id   AF-B0WST3-F1
#
_cell.length_a   1.000
_cell.length_b   1.000
_cell.length_c   1.000
_cell.angle_alpha   90.00
_cell.angle_beta   90.00
_cell.angle_gamma   90.00
#
_symmetry.space_group_name_H-M   'P 1'
#
loop_
_entity.id
_entity.type
_entity.pdbx_description
1 polymer ?
#
loop_
_entity_poly.entity_id
_entity_poly.type
_entity_poly.pdbx_seq_one_letter_code
_entity_poly.pdbx_strand_id
1 'polypeptide(L)'
;MAAKMVLACAYRHLTKAARKRQLVVLSACSSYFQTLFLDHPARHPIVILKDVRFAELRTLVDFMYKGEVNVEYCQLSALLKTAESLKV
;
A
#
# COMPACT_ATOMS: atom_id res chain seq x y z
N MET A 1 7.39 -14.59 -8.27
CA MET A 1 6.08 -14.17 -8.81
C MET A 1 5.87 -12.72 -8.46
N ALA A 2 5.93 -11.81 -9.45
CA ALA A 2 5.75 -10.38 -9.19
C ALA A 2 4.30 -10.11 -8.77
N ALA A 3 4.12 -9.53 -7.58
CA ALA A 3 2.84 -8.95 -7.18
C ALA A 3 2.53 -7.77 -8.11
N LYS A 4 1.82 -8.03 -9.20
CA LYS A 4 1.11 -7.00 -9.96
C LYS A 4 -0.06 -6.54 -9.10
N MET A 5 0.20 -5.72 -8.08
CA MET A 5 -0.88 -4.95 -7.48
C MET A 5 -1.21 -3.80 -8.42
N VAL A 6 -1.98 -4.11 -9.45
CA VAL A 6 -2.70 -3.08 -10.18
C VAL A 6 -3.64 -2.45 -9.15
N LEU A 7 -3.30 -1.26 -8.65
CA LEU A 7 -4.19 -0.43 -7.82
C LEU A 7 -5.50 -0.06 -8.54
N ALA A 8 -5.70 -0.60 -9.76
CA ALA A 8 -6.90 -0.54 -10.57
C ALA A 8 -7.73 -1.84 -10.66
N CYS A 9 -7.32 -3.02 -10.16
CA CYS A 9 -7.98 -4.29 -10.54
C CYS A 9 -8.83 -5.02 -9.49
N ALA A 10 -9.06 -4.46 -8.30
CA ALA A 10 -10.07 -4.99 -7.35
C ALA A 10 -11.32 -4.10 -7.20
N TYR A 11 -11.35 -2.91 -7.82
CA TYR A 11 -12.36 -1.89 -7.53
C TYR A 11 -12.92 -1.22 -8.78
N ARG A 12 -13.36 -2.02 -9.75
CA ARG A 12 -14.05 -1.54 -10.97
C ARG A 12 -15.33 -0.72 -10.69
N HIS A 13 -15.77 -0.61 -9.43
CA HIS A 13 -16.96 0.17 -9.03
C HIS A 13 -16.68 1.33 -8.04
N LEU A 14 -15.43 1.63 -7.68
CA LEU A 14 -15.16 2.77 -6.78
C LEU A 14 -15.11 4.10 -7.54
N THR A 15 -15.86 5.08 -7.03
CA THR A 15 -15.88 6.47 -7.53
C THR A 15 -14.46 7.09 -7.50
N LYS A 16 -14.18 8.05 -8.39
CA LYS A 16 -12.87 8.74 -8.47
C LYS A 16 -12.36 9.26 -7.12
N ALA A 17 -13.26 9.61 -6.20
CA ALA A 17 -12.94 10.10 -4.87
C ALA A 17 -12.27 9.05 -3.96
N ALA A 18 -12.71 7.78 -4.00
CA ALA A 18 -12.13 6.72 -3.18
C ALA A 18 -10.68 6.41 -3.59
N ARG A 19 -10.36 6.50 -4.88
CA ARG A 19 -9.00 6.31 -5.40
C ARG A 19 -8.03 7.37 -4.89
N LYS A 20 -8.46 8.64 -4.86
CA LYS A 20 -7.65 9.74 -4.32
C LYS A 20 -7.38 9.54 -2.82
N ARG A 21 -8.37 9.10 -2.05
CA ARG A 21 -8.22 8.86 -0.61
C ARG A 21 -7.14 7.81 -0.31
N GLN A 22 -7.15 6.69 -1.02
CA GLN A 22 -6.15 5.64 -0.84
C GLN A 22 -4.73 6.17 -1.09
N LEU A 23 -4.54 6.93 -2.17
CA LEU A 23 -3.24 7.51 -2.53
C LEU A 23 -2.79 8.57 -1.52
N VAL A 24 -3.71 9.39 -1.00
CA VAL A 24 -3.41 10.40 0.03
C VAL A 24 -2.95 9.73 1.32
N VAL A 25 -3.66 8.71 1.81
CA VAL A 25 -3.28 7.99 3.03
C VAL A 25 -1.93 7.29 2.84
N LEU A 26 -1.74 6.61 1.71
CA LEU A 26 -0.45 5.97 1.40
C LEU A 26 0.69 6.99 1.34
N SER A 27 0.49 8.17 0.74
CA SER A 27 1.54 9.20 0.67
C SER A 27 1.83 9.83 2.04
N ALA A 28 0.80 10.04 2.86
CA ALA A 28 0.94 10.65 4.18
C ALA A 28 1.64 9.71 5.18
N CYS A 29 1.43 8.41 5.04
CA CYS A 29 1.97 7.39 5.94
C CYS A 29 3.23 6.70 5.40
N SER A 30 3.71 7.04 4.21
CA SER A 30 4.90 6.43 3.60
C SER A 30 5.65 7.41 2.73
N SER A 31 6.90 7.68 3.10
CA SER A 31 7.82 8.48 2.29
C SER A 31 8.19 7.80 0.97
N TYR A 32 8.12 6.47 0.89
CA TYR A 32 8.30 5.72 -0.37
C TYR A 32 7.18 6.05 -1.35
N PHE A 33 5.92 5.92 -0.93
CA PHE A 33 4.77 6.22 -1.78
C PHE A 33 4.68 7.71 -2.11
N GLN A 34 4.98 8.59 -1.16
CA GLN A 34 5.05 10.03 -1.41
C GLN A 34 6.01 10.35 -2.56
N THR A 35 7.25 9.88 -2.48
CA THR A 35 8.27 10.10 -3.52
C THR A 35 7.82 9.50 -4.85
N LEU A 36 7.35 8.25 -4.83
CA LEU A 36 6.91 7.53 -6.03
C LEU A 36 5.81 8.28 -6.79
N PHE A 37 4.82 8.82 -6.07
CA PHE A 37 3.69 9.52 -6.70
C PHE A 37 4.04 10.94 -7.14
N LEU A 38 5.00 11.60 -6.47
CA LEU A 38 5.52 12.90 -6.91
C LEU A 38 6.35 12.76 -8.20
N ASP A 39 7.21 11.74 -8.28
CA ASP A 39 8.07 11.49 -9.45
C ASP A 39 7.28 11.02 -10.68
N HIS A 40 6.11 10.38 -10.45
CA HIS A 40 5.28 9.81 -11.51
C HIS A 40 3.85 10.36 -11.45
N PRO A 41 3.61 11.62 -11.87
CA PRO A 41 2.29 12.25 -11.85
C PRO A 41 1.39 11.69 -12.97
N ALA A 42 0.96 10.45 -12.82
CA ALA A 42 0.02 9.79 -13.72
C ALA A 42 -1.41 9.94 -13.20
N ARG A 43 -2.39 10.11 -14.10
CA ARG A 43 -3.83 10.06 -13.74
C ARG A 43 -4.19 8.74 -13.05
N HIS A 44 -3.52 7.64 -13.41
CA HIS A 44 -3.75 6.29 -12.91
C HIS A 44 -2.39 5.60 -12.66
N PRO A 45 -1.72 5.87 -11.53
CA PRO A 45 -0.42 5.27 -11.25
C PRO A 45 -0.57 3.76 -11.04
N ILE A 46 0.24 2.99 -11.77
CA ILE A 46 0.40 1.54 -11.54
C ILE A 46 1.68 1.37 -10.74
N VAL A 47 1.55 0.91 -9.50
CA VAL A 47 2.69 0.65 -8.61
C VAL A 47 2.96 -0.85 -8.56
N ILE A 48 4.19 -1.24 -8.90
CA ILE A 48 4.63 -2.62 -8.81
C ILE A 48 5.54 -2.72 -7.58
N LEU A 49 5.09 -3.45 -6.58
CA LEU A 49 5.86 -3.72 -5.36
C LEU A 49 6.53 -5.08 -5.52
N LYS A 50 7.86 -5.08 -5.50
CA LYS A 50 8.64 -6.31 -5.52
C LYS A 50 8.76 -6.85 -4.09
N ASP A 51 8.68 -8.17 -3.94
CA ASP A 51 8.93 -8.87 -2.67
C ASP A 51 7.96 -8.50 -1.51
N VAL A 52 6.82 -7.88 -1.83
CA VAL A 52 5.73 -7.60 -0.91
C VAL A 52 4.55 -8.52 -1.24
N ARG A 53 4.08 -9.32 -0.27
CA ARG A 53 2.87 -10.11 -0.47
C ARG A 53 1.64 -9.28 -0.12
N PHE A 54 0.51 -9.64 -0.73
CA PHE A 54 -0.74 -8.90 -0.57
C PHE A 54 -1.23 -8.88 0.89
N ALA A 55 -0.96 -9.94 1.64
CA ALA A 55 -1.35 -10.04 3.05
C ALA A 55 -0.69 -8.95 3.90
N GLU A 56 0.65 -8.77 3.83
CA GLU A 56 1.32 -7.72 4.58
C GLU A 56 0.84 -6.34 4.18
N LEU A 57 0.67 -6.10 2.88
CA LEU A 57 0.25 -4.80 2.41
C LEU A 57 -1.16 -4.44 2.89
N ARG A 58 -2.09 -5.40 2.87
CA ARG A 58 -3.44 -5.19 3.40
C ARG A 58 -3.39 -4.87 4.89
N THR A 59 -2.62 -5.62 5.66
CA THR A 59 -2.44 -5.39 7.09
C THR A 59 -1.81 -4.01 7.37
N LEU A 60 -0.81 -3.58 6.58
CA LEU A 60 -0.23 -2.24 6.73
C LEU A 60 -1.24 -1.14 6.40
N VAL A 61 -2.06 -1.32 5.37
CA VAL A 61 -3.12 -0.35 5.07
C VAL A 61 -4.14 -0.30 6.21
N ASP A 62 -4.55 -1.45 6.75
CA ASP A 62 -5.44 -1.48 7.92
C ASP A 62 -4.81 -0.76 9.13
N PHE A 63 -3.51 -0.93 9.35
CA PHE A 63 -2.74 -0.20 10.37
C PHE A 63 -2.74 1.31 10.14
N MET A 64 -2.50 1.77 8.90
CA MET A 64 -2.55 3.20 8.55
C MET A 64 -3.92 3.85 8.84
N TYR A 65 -5.01 3.09 8.70
CA TYR A 65 -6.36 3.61 8.95
C TYR A 65 -6.80 3.50 10.42
N LYS A 66 -6.34 2.49 11.16
CA LYS A 66 -6.82 2.17 12.51
C LYS A 66 -5.84 2.54 13.62
N GLY A 67 -4.58 2.78 13.29
CA GLY A 67 -3.48 2.98 14.23
C GLY A 67 -2.92 1.69 14.85
N GLU A 68 -3.66 0.58 14.76
CA GLU A 68 -3.25 -0.73 15.26
C GLU A 68 -3.86 -1.87 14.42
N VAL A 69 -3.17 -3.02 14.44
CA VAL A 69 -3.63 -4.28 13.82
C VAL A 69 -3.18 -5.46 14.66
N ASN A 70 -3.98 -6.52 14.65
CA ASN A 70 -3.60 -7.79 15.27
C ASN A 70 -3.14 -8.77 14.19
N VAL A 71 -1.99 -9.41 14.41
CA VAL A 71 -1.41 -10.40 13.51
C VAL A 71 -0.88 -11.59 14.28
N GLU A 72 -0.81 -12.74 13.61
CA GLU A 72 -0.14 -13.91 14.16
C GLU A 72 1.38 -13.67 14.28
N TYR A 73 1.99 -14.25 15.30
CA TYR A 73 3.42 -14.10 15.56
C TYR A 73 4.30 -14.52 14.36
N CYS A 74 3.89 -15.56 13.64
CA CYS A 74 4.59 -16.04 12.43
C CYS A 74 4.55 -15.04 11.26
N GLN A 75 3.60 -14.12 11.25
CA GLN A 75 3.43 -13.10 10.20
C GLN A 75 4.14 -11.79 10.56
N LEU A 76 4.38 -11.53 11.85
CA LEU A 76 4.95 -10.29 12.36
C LEU A 76 6.27 -9.93 11.68
N SER A 77 7.22 -10.87 11.58
CA SER A 77 8.53 -10.60 10.98
C SER A 77 8.41 -10.17 9.50
N ALA A 78 7.53 -10.80 8.74
CA ALA A 78 7.32 -10.46 7.33
C ALA A 78 6.61 -9.10 7.17
N LEU A 79 5.65 -8.82 8.06
CA LEU A 79 4.96 -7.52 8.12
C LEU A 79 5.95 -6.39 8.40
N LEU A 80 6.82 -6.55 9.40
CA LEU A 80 7.82 -5.54 9.77
C LEU A 80 8.82 -5.27 8.64
N LYS A 81 9.31 -6.32 7.97
CA LYS A 81 10.18 -6.17 6.78
C LYS A 81 9.49 -5.38 5.66
N THR A 82 8.20 -5.63 5.47
CA THR A 82 7.40 -4.90 4.49
C THR A 82 7.20 -3.43 4.91
N ALA A 83 6.92 -3.18 6.19
CA ALA A 83 6.78 -1.82 6.74
C ALA A 83 8.04 -0.99 6.51
N GLU A 84 9.20 -1.57 6.84
CA GLU A 84 10.50 -0.93 6.63
C GLU A 84 10.77 -0.65 5.14
N SER A 85 10.50 -1.61 4.27
CA SER A 85 10.67 -1.46 2.82
C SER A 85 9.79 -0.35 2.24
N LEU A 86 8.57 -0.22 2.75
CA LEU A 86 7.62 0.81 2.37
C LEU A 86 7.77 2.10 3.19
N LYS A 87 8.70 2.17 4.14
CA LYS A 87 8.93 3.32 5.03
C LYS A 87 7.65 3.79 5.71
N VAL A 88 6.92 2.84 6.31
CA VAL A 88 5.68 3.01 7.10
C VAL A 88 5.98 2.84 8.58
#